data_AF-A0AAV2AZU8-F1
#
_entry.id   AF-A0AAV2AZU8-F1
#
_cell.length_a   1.000
_cell.length_b   1.000
_cell.length_c   1.000
_cell.angle_alpha   90.00
_cell.angle_beta   90.00
_cell.angle_gamma   90.00
#
_symmetry.space_group_name_H-M   'P 1'
#
loop_
_entity.id
_entity.type
_entity.pdbx_description
1 polymer ?
#
loop_
_entity_poly.entity_id
_entity_poly.type
_entity_poly.pdbx_seq_one_letter_code
_entity_poly.pdbx_strand_id
1 'polypeptide(L)'
;MANYKARVQIFRELFDRESIPITELQTLCFNGIPDDSGFRSKCWKILLNYLPGQPSEWPAVLLKQRNLYERFIEEMIVTPGTISKSGSRVDVTLDDHPLNPNPDGKWVAYFKDNEVLLQINKDVRRLCPDISFFQQPTDYPCEITMNREEVESLRDRVQQTVIRSANVTRNRSGITNVSLFKKRAQEEYQHLAPGQEAHWEVVERILFIYAKLNPGQSYVQGMNEIIGPIYYTFASDPDPEWRKYAEADTFFCFTNLMSEIRDFFIKTLDHSATGIGAMMKRLMDMVEEHDFNIWQRLQMQDIKPQYFCFRWITLLLSQEFPLPDVIRVWDSLFSDKNRFQFLLCVCCAMIIWLRDKIMHNDFPSNMKLLQNFPNVDIHCLLEKAVELQR
;
A
#
# COMPACT_ATOMS: atom_id res chain seq x y z
N MET A 1 -28.85 11.38 11.92
CA MET A 1 -28.24 12.74 11.86
C MET A 1 -27.87 13.31 13.24
N ALA A 2 -28.74 13.27 14.26
CA ALA A 2 -28.40 13.81 15.60
C ALA A 2 -27.17 13.12 16.25
N ASN A 3 -27.10 11.78 16.17
CA ASN A 3 -25.96 11.01 16.70
C ASN A 3 -24.64 11.30 15.95
N TYR A 4 -24.69 11.45 14.62
CA TYR A 4 -23.51 11.78 13.81
C TYR A 4 -22.96 13.18 14.11
N LYS A 5 -23.82 14.20 14.22
CA LYS A 5 -23.39 15.56 14.61
C LYS A 5 -22.79 15.60 16.02
N ALA A 6 -23.36 14.85 16.96
CA ALA A 6 -22.79 14.71 18.30
C ALA A 6 -21.40 14.07 18.25
N ARG A 7 -21.22 13.02 17.44
CA ARG A 7 -19.91 12.38 17.25
C ARG A 7 -18.86 13.32 16.66
N VAL A 8 -19.22 14.07 15.62
CA VAL A 8 -18.36 15.11 15.03
C VAL A 8 -17.92 16.12 16.09
N GLN A 9 -18.84 16.54 16.97
CA GLN A 9 -18.54 17.48 18.05
C GLN A 9 -17.56 16.88 19.07
N ILE A 10 -17.71 15.61 19.45
CA ILE A 10 -16.78 14.91 20.35
C ILE A 10 -15.36 14.90 19.77
N PHE A 11 -15.20 14.61 18.47
CA PHE A 11 -13.89 14.64 17.83
C PHE A 11 -13.28 16.06 17.80
N ARG A 12 -14.09 17.10 17.55
CA ARG A 12 -13.62 18.50 17.62
C ARG A 12 -13.09 18.83 19.02
N GLU A 13 -13.89 18.54 20.04
CA GLU A 13 -13.51 18.78 21.42
C GLU A 13 -12.27 17.99 21.85
N LEU A 14 -12.03 16.81 21.27
CA LEU A 14 -10.82 16.04 21.52
C LEU A 14 -9.58 16.71 20.92
N PHE A 15 -9.68 17.21 19.68
CA PHE A 15 -8.56 17.85 18.97
C PHE A 15 -8.27 19.28 19.45
N ASP A 16 -9.21 19.94 20.12
CA ASP A 16 -9.03 21.26 20.72
C ASP A 16 -8.26 21.21 22.06
N ARG A 17 -8.04 20.01 22.64
CA ARG A 17 -7.28 19.83 23.89
C ARG A 17 -5.76 19.99 23.66
N GLU A 18 -5.06 20.46 24.69
CA GLU A 18 -3.59 20.56 24.67
C GLU A 18 -2.88 19.21 24.58
N SER A 19 -3.54 18.14 25.04
CA SER A 19 -3.03 16.77 24.98
C SER A 19 -4.17 15.81 24.65
N ILE A 20 -3.95 14.96 23.65
CA ILE A 20 -4.89 13.96 23.18
C ILE A 20 -4.56 12.63 23.86
N PRO A 21 -5.36 12.18 24.83
CA PRO A 21 -5.16 10.89 25.46
C PRO A 21 -5.37 9.75 24.44
N ILE A 22 -4.30 9.03 24.14
CA ILE A 22 -4.28 7.95 23.14
C ILE A 22 -5.35 6.89 23.44
N THR A 23 -5.58 6.55 24.71
CA THR A 23 -6.60 5.57 25.10
C THR A 23 -8.02 6.01 24.78
N GLU A 24 -8.35 7.28 24.99
CA GLU A 24 -9.68 7.83 24.64
C GLU A 24 -9.85 7.87 23.12
N LEU A 25 -8.80 8.31 22.40
CA LEU A 25 -8.78 8.30 20.94
C LEU A 25 -9.00 6.89 20.38
N GLN A 26 -8.31 5.89 20.93
CA GLN A 26 -8.47 4.49 20.56
C GLN A 26 -9.93 4.03 20.73
N THR A 27 -10.56 4.29 21.87
CA THR A 27 -11.97 3.91 22.10
C THR A 27 -12.94 4.61 21.15
N LEU A 28 -12.70 5.88 20.82
CA LEU A 28 -13.54 6.64 19.90
C LEU A 28 -13.39 6.18 18.44
N CYS A 29 -12.15 5.98 18.00
CA CYS A 29 -11.82 5.49 16.66
C CYS A 29 -12.28 4.05 16.44
N PHE A 30 -12.28 3.21 17.48
CA PHE A 30 -12.70 1.81 17.38
C PHE A 30 -14.12 1.64 16.83
N ASN A 31 -15.00 2.58 17.15
CA ASN A 31 -16.38 2.56 16.70
C ASN A 31 -16.59 3.27 15.33
N GLY A 32 -15.50 3.60 14.61
CA GLY A 32 -15.50 4.35 13.35
C GLY A 32 -15.22 5.84 13.51
N ILE A 33 -14.54 6.43 12.53
CA ILE A 33 -14.22 7.85 12.51
C ILE A 33 -15.17 8.57 11.53
N PRO A 34 -15.72 9.76 11.86
CA PRO A 34 -16.51 10.55 10.92
C PRO A 34 -15.70 10.99 9.70
N ASP A 35 -16.35 11.02 8.52
CA ASP A 35 -15.73 11.45 7.26
C ASP A 35 -15.50 12.97 7.19
N ASP A 36 -16.20 13.74 8.02
CA ASP A 36 -16.12 15.20 7.97
C ASP A 36 -14.84 15.77 8.60
N SER A 37 -14.43 16.95 8.12
CA SER A 37 -13.41 17.81 8.75
C SER A 37 -12.00 17.19 8.87
N GLY A 38 -11.69 16.14 8.11
CA GLY A 38 -10.35 15.55 8.06
C GLY A 38 -9.92 14.83 9.35
N PHE A 39 -10.87 14.43 10.21
CA PHE A 39 -10.52 13.74 11.46
C PHE A 39 -9.80 12.43 11.22
N ARG A 40 -10.24 11.63 10.25
CA ARG A 40 -9.63 10.32 9.96
C ARG A 40 -8.14 10.43 9.64
N SER A 41 -7.77 11.37 8.78
CA SER A 41 -6.38 11.67 8.44
C SER A 41 -5.54 11.93 9.69
N LYS A 42 -6.01 12.82 10.59
CA LYS A 42 -5.32 13.14 11.85
C LYS A 42 -5.26 11.94 12.81
N CYS A 43 -6.38 11.23 13.00
CA CYS A 43 -6.47 10.06 13.86
C CYS A 43 -5.52 8.96 13.41
N TRP A 44 -5.49 8.61 12.11
CA TRP A 44 -4.60 7.57 11.59
C TRP A 44 -3.14 7.94 11.75
N LYS A 45 -2.77 9.22 11.54
CA LYS A 45 -1.41 9.70 11.79
C LYS A 45 -0.98 9.51 13.26
N ILE A 46 -1.88 9.67 14.22
CA ILE A 46 -1.59 9.38 15.63
C ILE A 46 -1.53 7.87 15.89
N LEU A 47 -2.52 7.11 15.42
CA LEU A 47 -2.65 5.67 15.67
C LEU A 47 -1.55 4.82 15.00
N LEU A 48 -0.95 5.32 13.92
CA LEU A 48 0.21 4.76 13.23
C LEU A 48 1.54 5.35 13.72
N ASN A 49 1.53 6.01 14.88
CA ASN A 49 2.74 6.55 15.55
C ASN A 49 3.54 7.57 14.70
N TYR A 50 2.88 8.30 13.81
CA TYR A 50 3.52 9.37 13.04
C TYR A 50 3.46 10.71 13.78
N LEU A 51 2.31 11.06 14.35
CA LEU A 51 2.11 12.26 15.16
C LEU A 51 2.05 11.93 16.66
N PRO A 52 2.69 12.74 17.52
CA PRO A 52 2.59 12.57 18.97
C PRO A 52 1.20 12.97 19.47
N GLY A 53 0.84 12.53 20.68
CA GLY A 53 -0.43 12.91 21.33
C GLY A 53 -0.52 14.39 21.73
N GLN A 54 0.54 15.18 21.59
CA GLN A 54 0.55 16.61 21.89
C GLN A 54 0.48 17.44 20.60
N PRO A 55 -0.65 18.12 20.31
CA PRO A 55 -0.82 18.93 19.10
C PRO A 55 0.17 20.09 18.94
N SER A 56 0.70 20.61 20.05
CA SER A 56 1.72 21.68 20.05
C SER A 56 3.02 21.27 19.36
N GLU A 57 3.36 19.98 19.36
CA GLU A 57 4.59 19.44 18.75
C GLU A 57 4.42 19.14 17.25
N TRP A 58 3.19 19.04 16.75
CA TRP A 58 2.91 18.63 15.38
C TRP A 58 3.62 19.46 14.32
N PRO A 59 3.65 20.82 14.39
CA PRO A 59 4.33 21.61 13.36
C PRO A 59 5.81 21.28 13.22
N ALA A 60 6.50 21.06 14.35
CA ALA A 60 7.92 20.73 14.37
C ALA A 60 8.19 19.33 13.81
N VAL A 61 7.37 18.33 14.20
CA VAL A 61 7.47 16.95 13.70
C VAL A 61 7.20 16.89 12.20
N LEU A 62 6.10 17.50 11.75
CA LEU A 62 5.71 17.51 10.34
C LEU A 62 6.77 18.18 9.47
N LEU A 63 7.28 19.34 9.87
CA LEU A 63 8.33 20.04 9.12
C LEU A 63 9.58 19.17 8.99
N LYS A 64 10.03 18.55 10.09
CA LYS A 64 11.20 17.68 10.08
C LYS A 64 11.03 16.47 9.17
N GLN A 65 9.89 15.80 9.25
CA GLN A 65 9.62 14.57 8.47
C GLN A 65 9.41 14.87 7.00
N ARG A 66 8.65 15.92 6.66
CA ARG A 66 8.42 16.35 5.28
C ARG A 66 9.72 16.75 4.59
N ASN A 67 10.59 17.52 5.26
CA ASN A 67 11.92 17.86 4.74
C ASN A 67 12.86 16.65 4.63
N LEU A 68 12.66 15.62 5.44
CA LEU A 68 13.43 14.36 5.32
C LEU A 68 12.98 13.58 4.08
N TYR A 69 11.67 13.49 3.85
CA TYR A 69 11.12 12.83 2.68
C TYR A 69 11.52 13.51 1.36
N GLU A 70 11.51 14.85 1.34
CA GLU A 70 11.99 15.63 0.19
C GLU A 70 13.46 15.30 -0.16
N ARG A 71 14.33 15.16 0.85
CA ARG A 71 15.71 14.72 0.65
C ARG A 71 15.81 13.30 0.09
N PHE A 72 14.93 12.38 0.52
CA PHE A 72 14.90 11.03 -0.07
C PHE A 72 14.52 11.06 -1.54
N ILE A 73 13.58 11.92 -1.93
CA ILE A 73 13.23 12.12 -3.35
C ILE A 73 14.46 12.60 -4.13
N GLU A 74 15.16 13.63 -3.64
CA GLU A 74 16.34 14.19 -4.30
C GLU A 74 17.49 13.19 -4.44
N GLU A 75 17.74 12.38 -3.42
CA GLU A 75 18.86 11.43 -3.43
C GLU A 75 18.56 10.13 -4.19
N MET A 76 17.33 9.64 -4.14
CA MET A 76 17.01 8.27 -4.58
C MET A 76 16.36 8.18 -5.96
N ILE A 77 15.72 9.26 -6.42
CA ILE A 77 15.04 9.31 -7.72
C ILE A 77 15.97 9.81 -8.82
N VAL A 78 17.01 10.57 -8.48
CA VAL A 78 17.97 11.13 -9.46
C VAL A 78 18.85 10.04 -10.07
N THR A 79 18.89 9.99 -11.41
CA THR A 79 19.63 9.00 -12.19
C THR A 79 21.15 9.14 -12.04
N PRO A 80 21.91 8.06 -11.82
CA PRO A 80 23.38 8.08 -11.88
C PRO A 80 23.88 8.65 -13.22
N GLY A 81 24.73 9.68 -13.18
CA GLY A 81 25.33 10.31 -14.37
C GLY A 81 24.70 11.63 -14.81
N THR A 82 23.57 12.05 -14.25
CA THR A 82 22.97 13.38 -14.52
C THR A 82 23.71 14.53 -13.84
N ILE A 83 24.47 14.25 -12.77
CA ILE A 83 25.30 15.22 -12.03
C ILE A 83 26.42 15.82 -12.92
N SER A 84 26.74 15.20 -14.06
CA SER A 84 27.99 15.43 -14.81
C SER A 84 27.80 16.10 -16.17
N LYS A 85 26.80 16.97 -16.36
CA LYS A 85 26.67 17.79 -17.59
C LYS A 85 27.20 19.23 -17.45
N SER A 86 27.94 19.57 -16.40
CA SER A 86 28.69 20.84 -16.36
C SER A 86 29.95 20.78 -17.22
N GLY A 87 29.81 20.82 -18.56
CA GLY A 87 30.80 21.31 -19.53
C GLY A 87 32.22 20.72 -19.61
N SER A 88 32.65 19.89 -18.67
CA SER A 88 33.99 19.31 -18.62
C SER A 88 33.89 17.85 -19.02
N ARG A 89 34.69 17.43 -20.00
CA ARG A 89 34.88 16.01 -20.34
C ARG A 89 35.44 15.31 -19.11
N VAL A 90 34.57 14.76 -18.27
CA VAL A 90 34.98 13.86 -17.18
C VAL A 90 35.35 12.55 -17.84
N ASP A 91 36.56 12.07 -17.55
CA ASP A 91 37.00 10.74 -17.93
C ASP A 91 35.97 9.75 -17.38
N VAL A 92 35.25 9.06 -18.28
CA VAL A 92 34.37 7.96 -17.89
C VAL A 92 35.34 6.86 -17.44
N THR A 93 35.74 6.89 -16.18
CA THR A 93 36.52 5.80 -15.61
C THR A 93 35.74 4.51 -15.87
N LEU A 94 36.46 3.44 -16.20
CA LEU A 94 35.89 2.12 -16.53
C LEU A 94 34.88 1.60 -15.48
N ASP A 95 34.84 2.21 -14.29
CA ASP A 95 33.97 1.90 -13.19
C ASP A 95 32.51 2.38 -13.34
N ASP A 96 32.22 3.45 -14.09
CA ASP A 96 30.86 4.03 -14.21
C ASP A 96 30.24 3.82 -15.62
N HIS A 97 30.15 2.56 -16.05
CA HIS A 97 29.60 2.19 -17.35
C HIS A 97 28.42 1.19 -17.20
N PRO A 98 27.32 1.33 -17.97
CA PRO A 98 26.15 0.44 -17.90
C PRO A 98 26.44 -1.02 -18.25
N LEU A 99 27.53 -1.28 -18.97
CA LEU A 99 28.00 -2.63 -19.31
C LEU A 99 29.12 -3.14 -18.41
N ASN A 100 29.46 -2.41 -17.34
CA ASN A 100 30.49 -2.85 -16.40
C ASN A 100 29.93 -4.01 -15.55
N PRO A 101 30.56 -5.21 -15.55
CA PRO A 101 30.10 -6.35 -14.76
C PRO A 101 30.42 -6.26 -13.26
N ASN A 102 31.01 -5.15 -12.79
CA ASN A 102 31.32 -4.96 -11.38
C ASN A 102 30.04 -5.06 -10.51
N PRO A 103 29.94 -6.03 -9.59
CA PRO A 103 28.75 -6.22 -8.76
C PRO A 103 28.43 -5.03 -7.85
N ASP A 104 29.42 -4.18 -7.54
CA ASP A 104 29.26 -2.97 -6.73
C ASP A 104 29.04 -1.69 -7.58
N GLY A 105 28.87 -1.85 -8.90
CA GLY A 105 28.67 -0.74 -9.82
C GLY A 105 27.31 -0.05 -9.65
N LYS A 106 27.29 1.29 -9.75
CA LYS A 106 26.06 2.12 -9.68
C LYS A 106 25.01 1.69 -10.69
N TRP A 107 25.43 1.22 -11.87
CA TRP A 107 24.54 0.73 -12.92
C TRP A 107 23.89 -0.61 -12.60
N VAL A 108 24.58 -1.53 -11.92
CA VAL A 108 23.97 -2.80 -11.48
C VAL A 108 22.86 -2.54 -10.47
N ALA A 109 23.10 -1.62 -9.52
CA ALA A 109 22.05 -1.16 -8.61
C ALA A 109 20.90 -0.48 -9.37
N TYR A 110 21.20 0.38 -10.35
CA TYR A 110 20.19 1.03 -11.19
C TYR A 110 19.30 0.03 -11.96
N PHE A 111 19.87 -1.03 -12.53
CA PHE A 111 19.09 -2.05 -13.23
C PHE A 111 18.23 -2.89 -12.28
N LYS A 112 18.74 -3.24 -11.09
CA LYS A 112 17.94 -3.89 -10.04
C LYS A 112 16.79 -2.98 -9.58
N ASP A 113 17.06 -1.69 -9.40
CA ASP A 113 16.03 -0.70 -9.08
C ASP A 113 14.95 -0.65 -10.17
N ASN A 114 15.31 -0.76 -11.45
CA ASN A 114 14.34 -0.77 -12.55
C ASN A 114 13.46 -2.03 -12.56
N GLU A 115 13.98 -3.19 -12.17
CA GLU A 115 13.17 -4.41 -12.02
C GLU A 115 12.12 -4.24 -10.92
N VAL A 116 12.52 -3.69 -9.77
CA VAL A 116 11.62 -3.36 -8.65
C VAL A 116 10.58 -2.34 -9.08
N LEU A 117 11.02 -1.26 -9.74
CA LEU A 117 10.14 -0.21 -10.23
C LEU A 117 9.10 -0.75 -11.22
N LEU A 118 9.49 -1.65 -12.13
CA LEU A 118 8.57 -2.27 -13.08
C LEU A 118 7.52 -3.15 -12.39
N GLN A 119 7.89 -3.82 -11.29
CA GLN A 119 6.96 -4.59 -10.48
C GLN A 119 5.95 -3.66 -9.80
N ILE A 120 6.43 -2.60 -9.14
CA ILE A 120 5.59 -1.58 -8.50
C ILE A 120 4.63 -0.97 -9.52
N ASN A 121 5.13 -0.55 -10.69
CA ASN A 121 4.32 0.08 -11.76
C ASN A 121 3.11 -0.79 -12.16
N LYS A 122 3.32 -2.10 -12.31
CA LYS A 122 2.25 -3.04 -12.69
C LYS A 122 1.17 -3.14 -11.62
N ASP A 123 1.57 -3.14 -10.36
CA ASP A 123 0.67 -3.32 -9.23
C ASP A 123 -0.12 -2.04 -8.93
N VAL A 124 0.54 -0.86 -8.89
CA VAL A 124 -0.13 0.42 -8.60
C VAL A 124 -1.13 0.84 -9.69
N ARG A 125 -0.90 0.44 -10.95
CA ARG A 125 -1.85 0.71 -12.05
C ARG A 125 -3.18 -0.04 -11.88
N ARG A 126 -3.19 -1.13 -11.12
CA ARG A 126 -4.36 -1.96 -10.85
C ARG A 126 -4.91 -1.76 -9.45
N LEU A 127 -4.38 -0.81 -8.69
CA LEU A 127 -4.78 -0.52 -7.32
C LEU A 127 -6.19 0.04 -7.28
N CYS A 128 -7.05 -0.58 -6.47
CA CYS A 128 -8.47 -0.22 -6.29
C CYS A 128 -9.18 0.14 -7.62
N PRO A 129 -9.34 -0.83 -8.54
CA PRO A 129 -9.83 -0.55 -9.90
C PRO A 129 -11.27 -0.02 -9.94
N ASP A 130 -12.04 -0.22 -8.87
CA ASP A 130 -13.42 0.24 -8.74
C ASP A 130 -13.55 1.76 -8.54
N ILE A 131 -12.45 2.46 -8.24
CA ILE A 131 -12.45 3.91 -8.05
C ILE A 131 -11.58 4.63 -9.08
N SER A 132 -12.07 5.76 -9.61
CA SER A 132 -11.31 6.57 -10.56
C SER A 132 -10.19 7.37 -9.92
N PHE A 133 -10.20 7.51 -8.59
CA PHE A 133 -9.29 8.38 -7.82
C PHE A 133 -7.82 8.18 -8.20
N PHE A 134 -7.34 6.93 -8.23
CA PHE A 134 -5.93 6.66 -8.51
C PHE A 134 -5.49 7.06 -9.93
N GLN A 135 -6.42 7.08 -10.89
CA GLN A 135 -6.17 7.47 -12.29
C GLN A 135 -6.32 8.98 -12.53
N GLN A 136 -6.85 9.73 -11.55
CA GLN A 136 -7.03 11.17 -11.65
C GLN A 136 -5.71 11.92 -11.39
N PRO A 137 -5.53 13.12 -11.97
CA PRO A 137 -4.41 13.98 -11.65
C PRO A 137 -4.45 14.41 -10.18
N THR A 138 -3.30 14.39 -9.52
CA THR A 138 -3.14 15.03 -8.21
C THR A 138 -3.14 16.54 -8.35
N ASP A 139 -3.73 17.24 -7.39
CA ASP A 139 -3.65 18.70 -7.25
C ASP A 139 -2.23 19.18 -6.92
N TYR A 140 -1.38 18.28 -6.41
CA TYR A 140 -0.03 18.56 -5.94
C TYR A 140 0.99 17.60 -6.59
N PRO A 141 1.35 17.83 -7.86
CA PRO A 141 2.40 17.06 -8.52
C PRO A 141 3.77 17.37 -7.91
N CYS A 142 4.67 16.38 -7.86
CA CYS A 142 6.02 16.60 -7.37
C CYS A 142 6.82 17.51 -8.32
N GLU A 143 7.22 18.69 -7.85
CA GLU A 143 7.94 19.67 -8.68
C GLU A 143 9.33 19.18 -9.11
N ILE A 144 9.98 18.33 -8.29
CA ILE A 144 11.34 17.81 -8.54
C ILE A 144 11.37 16.87 -9.75
N THR A 145 10.32 16.06 -9.94
CA THR A 145 10.20 15.15 -11.09
C THR A 145 9.69 15.86 -12.35
N MET A 146 9.06 17.04 -12.22
CA MET A 146 8.41 17.75 -13.33
C MET A 146 9.23 18.92 -13.92
N ASN A 147 10.02 19.64 -13.11
CA ASN A 147 10.65 20.90 -13.53
C ASN A 147 12.13 20.79 -13.95
N ARG A 148 12.79 19.65 -13.73
CA ARG A 148 14.17 19.45 -14.19
C ARG A 148 14.16 18.71 -15.53
N GLU A 149 14.47 19.41 -16.62
CA GLU A 149 14.79 18.79 -17.94
C GLU A 149 15.90 17.71 -17.84
N GLU A 150 16.60 17.66 -16.69
CA GLU A 150 17.75 16.81 -16.40
C GLU A 150 17.43 15.58 -15.54
N VAL A 151 16.24 15.45 -14.94
CA VAL A 151 15.85 14.28 -14.13
C VAL A 151 14.84 13.47 -14.91
N GLU A 152 15.24 12.28 -15.37
CA GLU A 152 14.29 11.32 -15.94
C GLU A 152 13.27 10.94 -14.86
N SER A 153 12.00 11.18 -15.14
CA SER A 153 10.93 10.79 -14.23
C SER A 153 10.93 9.25 -14.06
N LEU A 154 10.39 8.73 -12.94
CA LEU A 154 10.18 7.27 -12.80
C LEU A 154 9.36 6.72 -13.98
N ARG A 155 8.41 7.52 -14.50
CA ARG A 155 7.66 7.27 -15.72
C ARG A 155 8.57 7.02 -16.93
N ASP A 156 9.60 7.85 -17.15
CA ASP A 156 10.54 7.69 -18.25
C ASP A 156 11.41 6.43 -18.08
N ARG A 157 11.86 6.15 -16.85
CA ARG A 157 12.63 4.93 -16.54
C ARG A 157 11.86 3.66 -16.90
N VAL A 158 10.59 3.59 -16.52
CA VAL A 158 9.72 2.45 -16.85
C VAL A 158 9.53 2.32 -18.36
N GLN A 159 9.27 3.42 -19.07
CA GLN A 159 9.09 3.40 -20.53
C GLN A 159 10.34 2.94 -21.28
N GLN A 160 11.53 3.33 -20.83
CA GLN A 160 12.81 2.92 -21.43
C GLN A 160 13.14 1.44 -21.18
N THR A 161 12.60 0.86 -20.11
CA THR A 161 12.82 -0.56 -19.76
C THR A 161 12.00 -1.49 -20.66
N VAL A 162 10.93 -0.98 -21.29
CA VAL A 162 10.12 -1.74 -22.25
C VAL A 162 10.80 -1.70 -23.63
N ILE A 163 11.46 -2.81 -23.98
CA ILE A 163 12.12 -2.97 -25.27
C ILE A 163 11.07 -2.85 -26.39
N ARG A 164 11.21 -1.81 -27.21
CA ARG A 164 10.42 -1.67 -28.44
C ARG A 164 10.90 -2.72 -29.44
N SER A 165 10.10 -3.75 -29.67
CA SER A 165 10.40 -4.74 -30.71
C SER A 165 10.24 -4.10 -32.09
N ALA A 166 11.28 -4.23 -32.90
CA ALA A 166 11.26 -3.81 -34.30
C ALA A 166 11.29 -5.07 -35.17
N ASN A 167 10.42 -5.13 -36.19
CA ASN A 167 10.48 -6.22 -37.15
C ASN A 167 11.61 -5.92 -38.14
N VAL A 168 12.56 -6.85 -38.19
CA VAL A 168 13.67 -6.82 -39.15
C VAL A 168 13.24 -7.56 -40.40
N THR A 169 13.17 -6.86 -41.53
CA THR A 169 12.89 -7.46 -42.83
C THR A 169 14.16 -7.44 -43.67
N ARG A 170 14.52 -8.57 -44.26
CA ARG A 170 15.69 -8.69 -45.12
C ARG A 170 15.23 -8.83 -46.56
N ASN A 171 15.64 -7.92 -47.44
CA ASN A 171 15.30 -8.05 -48.85
C ASN A 171 16.23 -9.08 -49.54
N ARG A 172 15.85 -9.54 -50.74
CA ARG A 172 16.62 -10.53 -51.52
C ARG A 172 18.03 -10.06 -51.92
N SER A 173 18.33 -8.77 -51.76
CA SER A 173 19.65 -8.17 -51.98
C SER A 173 20.52 -8.13 -50.72
N GLY A 174 20.06 -8.72 -49.60
CA GLY A 174 20.80 -8.79 -48.34
C GLY A 174 20.73 -7.53 -47.48
N ILE A 175 19.99 -6.49 -47.92
CA ILE A 175 19.80 -5.25 -47.16
C ILE A 175 18.78 -5.49 -46.06
N THR A 176 19.17 -5.12 -44.84
CA THR A 176 18.38 -5.24 -43.62
C THR A 176 17.59 -3.96 -43.41
N ASN A 177 16.26 -4.00 -43.58
CA ASN A 177 15.37 -2.89 -43.29
C ASN A 177 14.73 -3.11 -41.92
N VAL A 178 15.04 -2.21 -40.98
CA VAL A 178 14.41 -2.18 -39.65
C VAL A 178 13.13 -1.36 -39.76
N SER A 179 11.98 -2.06 -39.74
CA SER A 179 10.68 -1.39 -39.67
C SER A 179 10.29 -1.21 -38.20
N LEU A 180 10.37 0.03 -37.71
CA LEU A 180 9.87 0.41 -36.40
C LEU A 180 8.34 0.48 -36.44
N PHE A 181 7.67 -0.67 -36.47
CA PHE A 181 6.25 -0.70 -36.16
C PHE A 181 6.09 -0.31 -34.69
N LYS A 182 5.59 0.90 -34.42
CA LYS A 182 4.97 1.24 -33.12
C LYS A 182 3.70 0.40 -32.98
N LYS A 183 3.81 -0.92 -32.80
CA LYS A 183 2.77 -1.62 -32.05
C LYS A 183 2.94 -1.11 -30.63
N ARG A 184 2.27 0.01 -30.32
CA ARG A 184 1.95 0.31 -28.93
C ARG A 184 1.33 -0.98 -28.42
N ALA A 185 1.94 -1.63 -27.43
CA ALA A 185 1.15 -2.48 -26.57
C ALA A 185 -0.12 -1.68 -26.26
N GLN A 186 -1.28 -2.30 -26.31
CA GLN A 186 -2.52 -1.63 -25.97
C GLN A 186 -2.35 -1.22 -24.50
N GLU A 187 -1.82 -0.02 -24.25
CA GLU A 187 -1.64 0.54 -22.93
C GLU A 187 -3.06 0.74 -22.44
N GLU A 188 -3.53 -0.17 -21.60
CA GLU A 188 -4.88 -0.14 -21.01
C GLU A 188 -5.19 1.18 -20.30
N TYR A 189 -4.15 1.99 -20.02
CA TYR A 189 -4.23 3.23 -19.27
C TYR A 189 -3.53 4.37 -20.02
N GLN A 190 -4.29 5.43 -20.29
CA GLN A 190 -3.80 6.62 -20.98
C GLN A 190 -2.98 7.49 -20.04
N HIS A 191 -1.75 7.83 -20.44
CA HIS A 191 -0.92 8.77 -19.68
C HIS A 191 -1.52 10.18 -19.68
N LEU A 192 -1.47 10.86 -18.53
CA LEU A 192 -1.88 12.26 -18.38
C LEU A 192 -0.93 13.20 -19.14
N ALA A 193 -1.41 14.42 -19.41
CA ALA A 193 -0.66 15.44 -20.14
C ALA A 193 0.66 15.81 -19.43
N PRO A 194 1.66 16.35 -20.15
CA PRO A 194 2.90 16.84 -19.54
C PRO A 194 2.60 17.88 -18.46
N GLY A 195 3.19 17.73 -17.27
CA GLY A 195 2.93 18.57 -16.09
C GLY A 195 1.80 18.09 -15.18
N GLN A 196 1.15 16.96 -15.50
CA GLN A 196 0.20 16.28 -14.63
C GLN A 196 0.74 14.93 -14.17
N GLU A 197 0.59 14.69 -12.87
CA GLU A 197 0.95 13.44 -12.21
C GLU A 197 -0.33 12.76 -11.71
N ALA A 198 -0.47 11.46 -11.94
CA ALA A 198 -1.61 10.70 -11.43
C ALA A 198 -1.36 10.26 -9.98
N HIS A 199 -2.43 10.06 -9.22
CA HIS A 199 -2.33 9.54 -7.85
C HIS A 199 -1.60 8.18 -7.78
N TRP A 200 -1.73 7.30 -8.78
CA TRP A 200 -0.96 6.04 -8.83
C TRP A 200 0.55 6.25 -8.99
N GLU A 201 0.99 7.33 -9.64
CA GLU A 201 2.42 7.68 -9.79
C GLU A 201 3.01 8.18 -8.47
N VAL A 202 2.20 8.88 -7.67
CA VAL A 202 2.57 9.26 -6.31
C VAL A 202 2.78 8.00 -5.45
N VAL A 203 1.86 7.04 -5.52
CA VAL A 203 1.99 5.76 -4.81
C VAL A 203 3.21 4.96 -5.29
N GLU A 204 3.47 4.94 -6.61
CA GLU A 204 4.68 4.33 -7.18
C GLU A 204 5.96 4.89 -6.54
N ARG A 205 6.05 6.23 -6.47
CA ARG A 205 7.20 6.92 -5.89
C ARG A 205 7.39 6.57 -4.41
N ILE A 206 6.31 6.56 -3.63
CA ILE A 206 6.38 6.22 -2.20
C ILE A 206 6.90 4.78 -2.01
N LEU A 207 6.35 3.81 -2.75
CA LEU A 207 6.77 2.42 -2.68
C LEU A 207 8.20 2.21 -3.15
N PHE A 208 8.62 2.93 -4.19
CA PHE A 208 9.98 2.85 -4.71
C PHE A 208 11.01 3.36 -3.68
N ILE A 209 10.76 4.51 -3.04
CA ILE A 209 11.61 5.04 -1.97
C ILE A 209 11.66 4.06 -0.80
N TYR A 210 10.51 3.50 -0.40
CA TYR A 210 10.46 2.50 0.68
C TYR A 210 11.32 1.27 0.38
N ALA A 211 11.23 0.73 -0.85
CA ALA A 211 11.99 -0.44 -1.26
C ALA A 211 13.51 -0.18 -1.24
N LYS A 212 13.95 1.01 -1.66
CA LYS A 212 15.36 1.41 -1.62
C LYS A 212 15.90 1.58 -0.20
N LEU A 213 15.09 2.12 0.71
CA LEU A 213 15.46 2.27 2.12
C LEU A 213 15.50 0.94 2.88
N ASN A 214 14.77 -0.08 2.41
CA ASN A 214 14.64 -1.37 3.09
C ASN A 214 15.10 -2.53 2.19
N PRO A 215 16.38 -2.60 1.77
CA PRO A 215 16.86 -3.59 0.79
C PRO A 215 16.70 -5.05 1.26
N GLY A 216 16.62 -5.30 2.57
CA GLY A 216 16.40 -6.64 3.13
C GLY A 216 14.99 -7.20 2.89
N GLN A 217 13.98 -6.33 2.76
CA GLN A 217 12.61 -6.72 2.42
C GLN A 217 12.31 -6.39 0.95
N SER A 218 12.75 -5.20 0.49
CA SER A 218 12.40 -4.59 -0.79
C SER A 218 10.88 -4.48 -0.97
N TYR A 219 10.44 -4.24 -2.20
CA TYR A 219 9.02 -4.30 -2.56
C TYR A 219 8.54 -5.76 -2.63
N VAL A 220 7.38 -6.03 -2.02
CA VAL A 220 6.66 -7.30 -2.14
C VAL A 220 5.25 -7.02 -2.63
N GLN A 221 4.79 -7.78 -3.62
CA GLN A 221 3.44 -7.67 -4.16
C GLN A 221 2.40 -7.77 -3.02
N GLY A 222 1.46 -6.83 -2.99
CA GLY A 222 0.49 -6.66 -1.91
C GLY A 222 0.74 -5.41 -1.05
N MET A 223 1.97 -4.90 -0.98
CA MET A 223 2.26 -3.63 -0.32
C MET A 223 1.47 -2.45 -0.91
N ASN A 224 1.21 -2.49 -2.22
CA ASN A 224 0.37 -1.53 -2.94
C ASN A 224 -1.06 -1.47 -2.37
N GLU A 225 -1.63 -2.62 -1.98
CA GLU A 225 -2.99 -2.71 -1.43
C GLU A 225 -3.07 -2.14 -0.01
N ILE A 226 -1.94 -2.13 0.71
CA ILE A 226 -1.87 -1.55 2.05
C ILE A 226 -1.70 -0.03 1.97
N ILE A 227 -0.81 0.45 1.11
CA ILE A 227 -0.55 1.89 1.03
C ILE A 227 -1.72 2.65 0.38
N GLY A 228 -2.48 2.02 -0.51
CA GLY A 228 -3.61 2.63 -1.22
C GLY A 228 -4.64 3.30 -0.29
N PRO A 229 -5.24 2.57 0.67
CA PRO A 229 -6.20 3.15 1.61
C PRO A 229 -5.62 4.26 2.50
N ILE A 230 -4.35 4.16 2.89
CA ILE A 230 -3.65 5.22 3.67
C ILE A 230 -3.53 6.48 2.83
N TYR A 231 -3.00 6.34 1.62
CA TYR A 231 -2.81 7.45 0.71
C TYR A 231 -4.13 8.12 0.35
N TYR A 232 -5.16 7.34 0.00
CA TYR A 232 -6.50 7.84 -0.30
C TYR A 232 -7.05 8.68 0.86
N THR A 233 -6.91 8.20 2.10
CA THR A 233 -7.41 8.90 3.30
C THR A 233 -6.72 10.25 3.52
N PHE A 234 -5.42 10.36 3.22
CA PHE A 234 -4.66 11.60 3.40
C PHE A 234 -4.80 12.56 2.20
N ALA A 235 -4.85 12.02 0.98
CA ALA A 235 -4.98 12.81 -0.23
C ALA A 235 -6.42 13.30 -0.47
N SER A 236 -7.42 12.68 0.17
CA SER A 236 -8.81 13.13 0.15
C SER A 236 -9.18 14.02 1.34
N ASP A 237 -8.20 14.51 2.12
CA ASP A 237 -8.44 15.38 3.27
C ASP A 237 -9.13 16.70 2.84
N PRO A 238 -10.19 17.17 3.54
CA PRO A 238 -10.82 18.44 3.22
C PRO A 238 -9.88 19.66 3.28
N ASP A 239 -8.82 19.59 4.09
CA ASP A 239 -7.86 20.67 4.27
C ASP A 239 -6.73 20.61 3.21
N PRO A 240 -6.59 21.63 2.35
CA PRO A 240 -5.55 21.69 1.32
C PRO A 240 -4.11 21.57 1.87
N GLU A 241 -3.84 22.09 3.07
CA GLU A 241 -2.49 22.04 3.65
C GLU A 241 -2.10 20.61 4.04
N TRP A 242 -3.08 19.79 4.44
CA TRP A 242 -2.84 18.38 4.72
C TRP A 242 -2.72 17.56 3.43
N ARG A 243 -3.53 17.86 2.41
CA ARG A 243 -3.45 17.18 1.10
C ARG A 243 -2.12 17.42 0.40
N LYS A 244 -1.58 18.65 0.47
CA LYS A 244 -0.30 19.00 -0.15
C LYS A 244 0.85 18.07 0.28
N TYR A 245 0.85 17.66 1.54
CA TYR A 245 1.89 16.80 2.10
C TYR A 245 1.43 15.35 2.31
N ALA A 246 0.32 14.94 1.68
CA ALA A 246 -0.25 13.60 1.82
C ALA A 246 0.76 12.51 1.44
N GLU A 247 1.59 12.75 0.42
CA GLU A 247 2.64 11.81 -0.01
C GLU A 247 3.66 11.51 1.10
N ALA A 248 4.28 12.56 1.66
CA ALA A 248 5.27 12.44 2.72
C ALA A 248 4.67 11.82 3.99
N ASP A 249 3.49 12.30 4.40
CA ASP A 249 2.79 11.79 5.58
C ASP A 249 2.40 10.30 5.40
N THR A 250 2.00 9.90 4.18
CA THR A 250 1.71 8.50 3.83
C THR A 250 2.97 7.65 3.98
N PHE A 251 4.11 8.09 3.45
CA PHE A 251 5.36 7.34 3.50
C PHE A 251 5.74 6.94 4.94
N PHE A 252 5.70 7.87 5.89
CA PHE A 252 6.06 7.57 7.27
C PHE A 252 5.02 6.71 7.98
N CYS A 253 3.73 6.97 7.78
CA CYS A 253 2.67 6.14 8.36
C CYS A 253 2.74 4.71 7.82
N PHE A 254 2.96 4.55 6.52
CA PHE A 254 3.17 3.26 5.87
C PHE A 254 4.43 2.56 6.41
N THR A 255 5.54 3.28 6.54
CA THR A 255 6.79 2.71 7.07
C THR A 255 6.62 2.19 8.50
N ASN A 256 5.92 2.95 9.35
CA ASN A 256 5.60 2.52 10.71
C ASN A 256 4.74 1.25 10.71
N LEU A 257 3.65 1.23 9.93
CA LEU A 257 2.80 0.05 9.81
C LEU A 257 3.58 -1.16 9.28
N MET A 258 4.37 -0.98 8.23
CA MET A 258 5.21 -2.02 7.64
C MET A 258 6.23 -2.58 8.62
N SER A 259 6.76 -1.76 9.54
CA SER A 259 7.67 -2.24 10.58
C SER A 259 7.03 -3.27 11.51
N GLU A 260 5.71 -3.18 11.72
CA GLU A 260 4.94 -4.11 12.55
C GLU A 260 4.53 -5.38 11.80
N ILE A 261 4.18 -5.26 10.51
CA ILE A 261 3.73 -6.40 9.67
C ILE A 261 4.83 -7.01 8.80
N ARG A 262 6.08 -6.55 8.94
CA ARG A 262 7.22 -6.95 8.11
C ARG A 262 7.36 -8.46 8.01
N ASP A 263 7.15 -9.16 9.13
CA ASP A 263 7.30 -10.60 9.24
C ASP A 263 6.30 -11.38 8.37
N PHE A 264 5.19 -10.77 7.94
CA PHE A 264 4.22 -11.39 7.02
C PHE A 264 4.71 -11.42 5.56
N PHE A 265 5.70 -10.60 5.22
CA PHE A 265 6.21 -10.46 3.86
C PHE A 265 7.57 -11.15 3.65
N ILE A 266 8.20 -11.60 4.73
CA ILE A 266 9.50 -12.27 4.68
C ILE A 266 9.26 -13.78 4.70
N LYS A 267 9.41 -14.43 3.54
CA LYS A 267 9.20 -15.89 3.37
C LYS A 267 9.98 -16.75 4.36
N THR A 268 11.19 -16.33 4.75
CA THR A 268 11.99 -17.08 5.74
C THR A 268 11.40 -17.06 7.14
N LEU A 269 10.48 -16.14 7.42
CA LEU A 269 9.77 -16.02 8.68
C LEU A 269 8.40 -16.70 8.66
N ASP A 270 7.95 -17.30 7.55
CA ASP A 270 6.61 -17.89 7.45
C ASP A 270 6.33 -18.95 8.53
N HIS A 271 7.36 -19.68 8.97
CA HIS A 271 7.30 -20.71 10.01
C HIS A 271 7.68 -20.20 11.40
N SER A 272 7.99 -18.91 11.55
CA SER A 272 8.30 -18.32 12.85
C SER A 272 7.03 -18.12 13.69
N ALA A 273 7.20 -17.89 14.99
CA ALA A 273 6.08 -17.59 15.90
C ALA A 273 5.36 -16.28 15.56
N THR A 274 6.03 -15.35 14.88
CA THR A 274 5.49 -14.06 14.42
C THR A 274 5.08 -14.07 12.95
N GLY A 275 5.38 -15.16 12.24
CA GLY A 275 5.11 -15.32 10.81
C GLY A 275 3.67 -15.58 10.48
N ILE A 276 3.38 -15.53 9.17
CA ILE A 276 2.04 -15.78 8.63
C ILE A 276 1.51 -17.18 8.96
N GLY A 277 2.39 -18.19 9.04
CA GLY A 277 2.01 -19.56 9.40
C GLY A 277 1.44 -19.66 10.81
N ALA A 278 2.05 -18.99 11.78
CA ALA A 278 1.56 -18.93 13.16
C ALA A 278 0.23 -18.17 13.25
N MET A 279 0.07 -17.08 12.50
CA MET A 279 -1.19 -16.32 12.43
C MET A 279 -2.33 -17.14 11.83
N MET A 280 -2.08 -17.85 10.73
CA MET A 280 -3.07 -18.76 10.12
C MET A 280 -3.44 -19.91 11.05
N LYS A 281 -2.48 -20.46 11.81
CA LYS A 281 -2.75 -21.48 12.81
C LYS A 281 -3.66 -20.93 13.91
N ARG A 282 -3.33 -19.78 14.49
CA ARG A 282 -4.15 -19.11 15.52
C ARG A 282 -5.57 -18.83 15.06
N LEU A 283 -5.74 -18.45 13.79
CA LEU A 283 -7.07 -18.28 13.19
C LEU A 283 -7.85 -19.60 13.18
N MET A 284 -7.23 -20.69 12.76
CA MET A 284 -7.89 -22.00 12.72
C MET A 284 -8.21 -22.52 14.12
N ASP A 285 -7.32 -22.33 15.08
CA ASP A 285 -7.54 -22.67 16.49
C ASP A 285 -8.75 -21.87 17.04
N MET A 286 -8.86 -20.59 16.69
CA MET A 286 -10.01 -19.74 17.07
C MET A 286 -11.33 -20.20 16.41
N VAL A 287 -11.29 -20.63 15.14
CA VAL A 287 -12.47 -21.20 14.48
C VAL A 287 -12.87 -22.53 15.13
N GLU A 288 -11.91 -23.36 15.54
CA GLU A 288 -12.18 -24.61 16.28
C GLU A 288 -12.88 -24.35 17.61
N GLU A 289 -12.41 -23.34 18.35
CA GLU A 289 -12.96 -22.96 19.66
C GLU A 289 -14.40 -22.41 19.55
N HIS A 290 -14.69 -21.57 18.56
CA HIS A 290 -16.00 -20.93 18.43
C HIS A 290 -17.04 -21.71 17.61
N ASP A 291 -16.63 -22.42 16.55
CA ASP A 291 -17.52 -23.31 15.79
C ASP A 291 -16.78 -24.55 15.24
N PHE A 292 -16.75 -25.59 16.08
CA PHE A 292 -16.15 -26.88 15.75
C PHE A 292 -16.74 -27.51 14.48
N ASN A 293 -18.02 -27.29 14.15
CA ASN A 293 -18.63 -27.91 12.97
C ASN A 293 -18.06 -27.33 11.67
N ILE A 294 -17.84 -26.01 11.63
CA ILE A 294 -17.20 -25.35 10.50
C ILE A 294 -15.77 -25.84 10.38
N TRP A 295 -15.03 -25.84 11.49
CA TRP A 295 -13.64 -26.32 11.51
C TRP A 295 -13.55 -27.75 10.97
N GLN A 296 -14.38 -28.66 11.48
CA GLN A 296 -14.42 -30.06 11.05
C GLN A 296 -14.76 -30.17 9.56
N ARG A 297 -15.71 -29.38 9.07
CA ARG A 297 -16.09 -29.37 7.65
C ARG A 297 -14.93 -28.93 6.75
N LEU A 298 -14.19 -27.89 7.15
CA LEU A 298 -13.01 -27.42 6.44
C LEU A 298 -11.90 -28.48 6.41
N GLN A 299 -11.67 -29.16 7.53
CA GLN A 299 -10.70 -30.28 7.61
C GLN A 299 -11.12 -31.47 6.75
N MET A 300 -12.40 -31.87 6.79
CA MET A 300 -12.94 -32.97 5.97
C MET A 300 -12.84 -32.70 4.47
N GLN A 301 -12.97 -31.44 4.05
CA GLN A 301 -12.81 -31.03 2.66
C GLN A 301 -11.34 -30.77 2.27
N ASP A 302 -10.40 -30.94 3.19
CA ASP A 302 -8.98 -30.62 3.02
C ASP A 302 -8.72 -29.17 2.57
N ILE A 303 -9.57 -28.24 3.01
CA ILE A 303 -9.42 -26.81 2.70
C ILE A 303 -8.27 -26.25 3.56
N LYS A 304 -7.13 -26.00 2.92
CA LYS A 304 -5.96 -25.43 3.60
C LYS A 304 -6.14 -23.91 3.79
N PRO A 305 -5.86 -23.38 4.99
CA PRO A 305 -5.94 -21.93 5.29
C PRO A 305 -5.10 -21.06 4.35
N GLN A 306 -3.98 -21.60 3.85
CA GLN A 306 -3.06 -20.90 2.95
C GLN A 306 -3.74 -20.39 1.66
N TYR A 307 -4.82 -21.03 1.21
CA TYR A 307 -5.49 -20.66 -0.04
C TYR A 307 -6.46 -19.48 0.07
N PHE A 308 -6.81 -19.05 1.29
CA PHE A 308 -7.72 -17.92 1.51
C PHE A 308 -7.23 -16.97 2.62
N CYS A 309 -6.84 -17.50 3.80
CA CYS A 309 -6.39 -16.69 4.94
C CYS A 309 -5.08 -15.93 4.69
N PHE A 310 -4.19 -16.48 3.85
CA PHE A 310 -2.90 -15.83 3.59
C PHE A 310 -3.10 -14.40 3.13
N ARG A 311 -3.95 -14.20 2.11
CA ARG A 311 -4.29 -12.89 1.54
C ARG A 311 -5.05 -12.01 2.53
N TRP A 312 -5.99 -12.59 3.28
CA TRP A 312 -6.78 -11.86 4.29
C TRP A 312 -5.89 -11.21 5.34
N ILE A 313 -4.92 -11.95 5.85
CA ILE A 313 -4.05 -11.51 6.94
C ILE A 313 -2.93 -10.60 6.40
N THR A 314 -2.25 -10.99 5.31
CA THR A 314 -1.11 -10.22 4.80
C THR A 314 -1.51 -8.86 4.25
N LEU A 315 -2.73 -8.74 3.70
CA LEU A 315 -3.24 -7.50 3.12
C LEU A 315 -4.21 -6.76 4.04
N LEU A 316 -4.33 -7.17 5.32
CA LEU A 316 -5.24 -6.56 6.30
C LEU A 316 -6.68 -6.40 5.75
N LEU A 317 -7.17 -7.43 5.05
CA LEU A 317 -8.49 -7.52 4.42
C LEU A 317 -8.78 -6.49 3.30
N SER A 318 -7.77 -5.75 2.84
CA SER A 318 -7.95 -4.68 1.83
C SER A 318 -8.53 -5.14 0.48
N GLN A 319 -8.37 -6.42 0.13
CA GLN A 319 -8.95 -7.00 -1.09
C GLN A 319 -10.23 -7.82 -0.86
N GLU A 320 -10.73 -7.91 0.38
CA GLU A 320 -12.00 -8.61 0.67
C GLU A 320 -13.20 -7.66 0.63
N PHE A 321 -12.93 -6.37 0.81
CA PHE A 321 -13.96 -5.35 0.96
C PHE A 321 -13.69 -4.17 0.03
N PRO A 322 -14.74 -3.45 -0.41
CA PRO A 322 -14.60 -2.16 -1.06
C PRO A 322 -13.82 -1.15 -0.21
N LEU A 323 -13.15 -0.19 -0.84
CA LEU A 323 -12.30 0.78 -0.11
C LEU A 323 -12.98 1.48 1.09
N PRO A 324 -14.24 1.96 1.02
CA PRO A 324 -14.90 2.56 2.19
C PRO A 324 -15.01 1.61 3.38
N ASP A 325 -15.28 0.34 3.11
CA ASP A 325 -15.41 -0.73 4.10
C ASP A 325 -14.04 -1.10 4.69
N VAL A 326 -12.99 -1.15 3.86
CA VAL A 326 -11.60 -1.32 4.32
C VAL A 326 -11.21 -0.21 5.28
N ILE A 327 -11.47 1.05 4.91
CA ILE A 327 -11.19 2.21 5.76
C ILE A 327 -11.92 2.08 7.10
N ARG A 328 -13.20 1.67 7.08
CA ARG A 328 -13.97 1.46 8.31
C ARG A 328 -13.38 0.34 9.17
N VAL A 329 -12.99 -0.80 8.59
CA VAL A 329 -12.31 -1.89 9.34
C VAL A 329 -11.00 -1.39 9.94
N TRP A 330 -10.26 -0.56 9.20
CA TRP A 330 -8.96 -0.04 9.61
C TRP A 330 -9.05 1.00 10.72
N ASP A 331 -10.14 1.78 10.80
CA ASP A 331 -10.43 2.63 11.96
C ASP A 331 -10.42 1.80 13.25
N SER A 332 -11.03 0.61 13.23
CA SER A 332 -11.02 -0.33 14.35
C SER A 332 -9.66 -0.98 14.56
N LEU A 333 -9.04 -1.51 13.49
CA LEU A 333 -7.74 -2.18 13.60
C LEU A 333 -6.65 -1.26 14.16
N PHE A 334 -6.48 -0.05 13.63
CA PHE A 334 -5.42 0.86 14.10
C PHE A 334 -5.65 1.34 15.52
N SER A 335 -6.91 1.39 15.96
CA SER A 335 -7.27 1.78 17.32
C SER A 335 -7.08 0.68 18.37
N ASP A 336 -7.12 -0.60 17.98
CA ASP A 336 -6.95 -1.71 18.91
C ASP A 336 -5.46 -1.92 19.26
N LYS A 337 -5.16 -2.08 20.55
CA LYS A 337 -3.78 -2.31 21.05
C LYS A 337 -3.22 -3.66 20.60
N ASN A 338 -4.08 -4.65 20.42
CA ASN A 338 -3.80 -5.98 19.93
C ASN A 338 -4.39 -6.16 18.51
N ARG A 339 -4.18 -5.17 17.63
CA ARG A 339 -4.77 -5.12 16.28
C ARG A 339 -4.66 -6.41 15.47
N PHE A 340 -3.58 -7.17 15.60
CA PHE A 340 -3.42 -8.45 14.88
C PHE A 340 -4.28 -9.57 15.46
N GLN A 341 -4.51 -9.58 16.78
CA GLN A 341 -5.49 -10.48 17.37
C GLN A 341 -6.90 -10.09 16.92
N PHE A 342 -7.22 -8.79 16.94
CA PHE A 342 -8.52 -8.32 16.46
C PHE A 342 -8.74 -8.63 14.97
N LEU A 343 -7.70 -8.51 14.13
CA LEU A 343 -7.74 -8.96 12.73
C LEU A 343 -8.12 -10.45 12.62
N LEU A 344 -7.55 -11.32 13.47
CA LEU A 344 -7.94 -12.73 13.49
C LEU A 344 -9.40 -12.92 13.93
N CYS A 345 -9.89 -12.13 14.89
CA CYS A 345 -11.30 -12.13 15.28
C CYS A 345 -12.21 -11.72 14.10
N VAL A 346 -11.82 -10.72 13.30
CA VAL A 346 -12.58 -10.32 12.09
C VAL A 346 -12.57 -11.44 11.06
N CYS A 347 -11.42 -12.05 10.78
CA CYS A 347 -11.32 -13.21 9.88
C CYS A 347 -12.17 -14.40 10.37
N CYS A 348 -12.20 -14.66 11.68
CA CYS A 348 -13.02 -15.70 12.28
C CYS A 348 -14.51 -15.37 12.13
N ALA A 349 -14.91 -14.12 12.40
CA ALA A 349 -16.27 -13.64 12.18
C ALA A 349 -16.71 -13.80 10.72
N MET A 350 -15.83 -13.56 9.75
CA MET A 350 -16.11 -13.79 8.32
C MET A 350 -16.42 -15.27 8.04
N ILE A 351 -15.65 -16.20 8.62
CA ILE A 351 -15.86 -17.64 8.44
C ILE A 351 -17.18 -18.08 9.08
N ILE A 352 -17.46 -17.62 10.31
CA ILE A 352 -18.70 -17.92 11.03
C ILE A 352 -19.92 -17.32 10.30
N TRP A 353 -19.79 -16.15 9.71
CA TRP A 353 -20.84 -15.54 8.90
C TRP A 353 -21.25 -16.42 7.71
N LEU A 354 -20.31 -17.18 7.16
CA LEU A 354 -20.54 -18.09 6.05
C LEU A 354 -20.98 -19.50 6.46
N ARG A 355 -21.19 -19.75 7.76
CA ARG A 355 -21.50 -21.06 8.35
C ARG A 355 -22.49 -21.86 7.52
N ASP A 356 -23.70 -21.33 7.32
CA ASP A 356 -24.77 -22.09 6.67
C ASP A 356 -24.40 -22.48 5.24
N LYS A 357 -23.68 -21.61 4.52
CA LYS A 357 -23.20 -21.93 3.17
C LYS A 357 -22.10 -22.99 3.21
N ILE A 358 -21.13 -22.86 4.11
CA ILE A 358 -19.99 -23.80 4.24
C ILE A 358 -20.47 -25.22 4.54
N MET A 359 -21.49 -25.35 5.40
CA MET A 359 -22.02 -26.65 5.80
C MET A 359 -22.70 -27.41 4.65
N HIS A 360 -23.36 -26.71 3.73
CA HIS A 360 -24.12 -27.34 2.64
C HIS A 360 -23.32 -27.54 1.35
N ASN A 361 -22.31 -26.71 1.13
CA ASN A 361 -21.53 -26.70 -0.11
C ASN A 361 -20.45 -27.78 -0.16
N ASP A 362 -19.96 -28.04 -1.38
CA ASP A 362 -18.81 -28.90 -1.69
C ASP A 362 -17.47 -28.12 -1.67
N PHE A 363 -16.35 -28.83 -1.87
CA PHE A 363 -15.02 -28.23 -1.79
C PHE A 363 -14.81 -27.04 -2.75
N PRO A 364 -15.11 -27.14 -4.07
CA PRO A 364 -14.88 -26.04 -4.99
C PRO A 364 -15.74 -24.81 -4.66
N SER A 365 -17.00 -25.03 -4.27
CA SER A 365 -17.91 -23.94 -3.91
C SER A 365 -17.46 -23.22 -2.64
N ASN A 366 -17.00 -23.96 -1.62
CA ASN A 366 -16.46 -23.38 -0.39
C ASN A 366 -15.15 -22.64 -0.61
N MET A 367 -14.24 -23.19 -1.41
CA MET A 367 -12.99 -22.51 -1.76
C MET A 367 -13.28 -21.19 -2.49
N LYS A 368 -14.17 -21.21 -3.49
CA LYS A 368 -14.56 -20.01 -4.22
C LYS A 368 -15.23 -18.98 -3.33
N LEU A 369 -16.07 -19.42 -2.40
CA LEU A 369 -16.78 -18.56 -1.44
C LEU A 369 -15.83 -17.90 -0.45
N LEU A 370 -14.83 -18.64 0.05
CA LEU A 370 -13.79 -18.08 0.94
C LEU A 370 -12.84 -17.15 0.18
N GLN A 371 -12.56 -17.42 -1.09
CA GLN A 371 -11.70 -16.54 -1.90
C GLN A 371 -12.43 -15.29 -2.40
N ASN A 372 -13.75 -15.33 -2.52
CA ASN A 372 -14.57 -14.19 -2.97
C ASN A 372 -15.67 -13.95 -1.93
N PHE A 373 -15.30 -13.28 -0.85
CA PHE A 373 -16.21 -13.00 0.24
C PHE A 373 -17.39 -12.15 -0.27
N PRO A 374 -18.64 -12.50 0.08
CA PRO A 374 -19.80 -11.73 -0.37
C PRO A 374 -19.85 -10.34 0.32
N ASN A 375 -20.53 -9.38 -0.30
CA ASN A 375 -20.80 -8.09 0.33
C ASN A 375 -21.65 -8.28 1.60
N VAL A 376 -21.18 -7.73 2.72
CA VAL A 376 -21.85 -7.77 4.02
C VAL A 376 -21.85 -6.39 4.66
N ASP A 377 -22.70 -6.20 5.66
CA ASP A 377 -22.60 -5.04 6.53
C ASP A 377 -21.41 -5.18 7.47
N ILE A 378 -20.41 -4.32 7.26
CA ILE A 378 -19.17 -4.28 8.05
C ILE A 378 -19.45 -3.99 9.52
N HIS A 379 -20.50 -3.23 9.85
CA HIS A 379 -20.82 -2.94 11.25
C HIS A 379 -21.22 -4.22 11.98
N CYS A 380 -22.10 -5.03 11.40
CA CYS A 380 -22.49 -6.33 11.95
C CYS A 380 -21.29 -7.28 12.05
N LEU A 381 -20.39 -7.27 11.05
CA LEU A 381 -19.19 -8.09 11.06
C LEU A 381 -18.24 -7.70 12.20
N LEU A 382 -18.01 -6.39 12.40
CA LEU A 382 -17.15 -5.88 13.47
C LEU A 382 -17.76 -6.11 14.85
N GLU A 383 -19.08 -5.95 15.01
CA GLU A 383 -19.78 -6.32 16.25
C GLU A 383 -19.56 -7.80 16.57
N LYS A 384 -19.66 -8.67 15.57
CA LYS A 384 -19.38 -10.09 15.74
C LYS A 384 -17.92 -10.34 16.13
N ALA A 385 -16.97 -9.65 15.51
CA ALA A 385 -15.57 -9.77 15.85
C ALA A 385 -15.28 -9.33 17.30
N VAL A 386 -15.96 -8.30 17.79
CA VAL A 386 -15.87 -7.85 19.19
C VAL A 386 -16.42 -8.90 20.16
N GLU A 387 -17.51 -9.59 19.80
CA GLU A 387 -18.04 -10.69 20.59
C GLU A 387 -17.03 -11.84 20.70
N LEU A 388 -16.33 -12.18 19.62
CA LEU A 388 -15.31 -13.24 19.60
C LEU A 388 -14.01 -12.87 20.32
N GLN A 389 -13.79 -11.57 20.59
CA GLN A 389 -12.63 -11.10 21.34
C GLN A 389 -12.84 -11.24 22.86
N ARG A 390 -14.08 -11.42 23.32
CA ARG A 390 -14.46 -11.61 24.73
C ARG A 390 -14.49 -13.08 25.10
#